data_AF-A0A8E2JRG6-F1
#
_entry.id   AF-A0A8E2JRG6-F1
#
_cell.length_a   1.000
_cell.length_b   1.000
_cell.length_c   1.000
_cell.angle_alpha   90.00
_cell.angle_beta   90.00
_cell.angle_gamma   90.00
#
_symmetry.space_group_name_H-M   'P 1'
#
loop_
_entity.id
_entity.type
_entity.pdbx_description
1 polymer ?
#
loop_
_entity_poly.entity_id
_entity_poly.type
_entity_poly.pdbx_seq_one_letter_code
_entity_poly.pdbx_strand_id
1 'polypeptide(L)'
;MTIAKVISSPKTTNSTPEKPWHHYLTIDLFLTVLNRTFLHPFIAWMLPLSLRAQATPYTHTAMKVTIAWASLLTLLYFLGLINDRIAYGMAREVDPSEEVIVVTGGASGLGALIAEVYGMRGANIAVMDARKVEEDEAEEKGIIYYECDVGDRKQVEEVGKRIEEDLGIPTILINNAGIVHGKALLDLSPEEIERTFRVNTLSHFHTLQTFLPGMLSSNRGTIVTVSSVLAHLGAANLSDYTASKAALLALHASLRAELARSSQGRNIRTLLCTPGQLSTPMFAGVKTPSSFFAPVVAPVDVAKEIIKMVDRGESGEIAIPLYTRWIEWLGVLPVGVQTILRAWSGIDVAMADGVMGNILATEGDEKRRW
;
A
#
# COMPACT_ATOMS: atom_id res chain seq x y z
N MET A 1 -5.13 50.97 -30.24
CA MET A 1 -6.40 50.23 -30.16
C MET A 1 -6.22 48.99 -31.02
N THR A 2 -5.69 47.91 -30.43
CA THR A 2 -5.38 46.68 -31.18
C THR A 2 -5.75 45.49 -30.30
N ILE A 3 -6.58 44.64 -30.89
CA ILE A 3 -7.42 43.62 -30.27
C ILE A 3 -6.59 42.42 -29.80
N ALA A 4 -6.85 41.98 -28.57
CA ALA A 4 -6.28 40.78 -27.96
C ALA A 4 -6.74 39.52 -28.72
N LYS A 5 -5.77 38.70 -29.14
CA LYS A 5 -5.99 37.38 -29.71
C LYS A 5 -5.99 36.36 -28.57
N VAL A 6 -7.18 35.96 -28.13
CA VAL A 6 -7.38 34.87 -27.16
C VAL A 6 -7.00 33.56 -27.85
N ILE A 7 -5.95 32.92 -27.36
CA ILE A 7 -5.55 31.57 -27.76
C ILE A 7 -6.48 30.61 -27.04
N SER A 8 -7.37 29.97 -27.79
CA SER A 8 -8.24 28.90 -27.31
C SER A 8 -7.41 27.65 -26.99
N SER A 9 -7.44 27.22 -25.73
CA SER A 9 -6.93 25.92 -25.28
C SER A 9 -7.67 24.75 -25.99
N PRO A 10 -6.96 23.69 -26.42
CA PRO A 10 -7.61 22.51 -26.98
C PRO A 10 -8.30 21.70 -25.87
N LYS A 11 -9.62 21.53 -26.00
CA LYS A 11 -10.43 20.65 -25.14
C LYS A 11 -10.00 19.20 -25.32
N THR A 12 -9.25 18.65 -24.36
CA THR A 12 -9.06 17.20 -24.21
C THR A 12 -10.25 16.62 -23.43
N THR A 13 -11.35 16.32 -24.12
CA THR A 13 -12.44 15.53 -23.54
C THR A 13 -12.18 14.04 -23.75
N ASN A 14 -11.30 13.48 -22.91
CA ASN A 14 -11.38 12.06 -22.55
C ASN A 14 -11.99 11.98 -21.16
N SER A 15 -13.26 12.37 -21.03
CA SER A 15 -14.02 12.10 -19.82
C SER A 15 -14.31 10.61 -19.79
N THR A 16 -13.62 9.88 -18.91
CA THR A 16 -14.10 8.58 -18.44
C THR A 16 -15.56 8.75 -18.03
N PRO A 17 -16.48 7.84 -18.44
CA PRO A 17 -17.90 8.00 -18.12
C PRO A 17 -18.08 8.13 -16.61
N GLU A 18 -18.77 9.19 -16.16
CA GLU A 18 -19.06 9.40 -14.75
C GLU A 18 -19.77 8.17 -14.20
N LYS A 19 -19.14 7.52 -13.22
CA LYS A 19 -19.70 6.33 -12.60
C LYS A 19 -20.95 6.72 -11.82
N PRO A 20 -22.03 5.93 -11.85
CA PRO A 20 -23.23 6.25 -11.11
C PRO A 20 -22.95 6.32 -9.60
N TRP A 21 -23.65 7.19 -8.89
CA TRP A 21 -23.37 7.54 -7.48
C TRP A 21 -23.25 6.33 -6.53
N HIS A 22 -24.04 5.26 -6.77
CA HIS A 22 -24.03 4.05 -5.95
C HIS A 22 -22.76 3.21 -6.12
N HIS A 23 -21.97 3.43 -7.18
CA HIS A 23 -20.67 2.80 -7.35
C HIS A 23 -19.67 3.23 -6.26
N TYR A 24 -19.87 4.39 -5.62
CA TYR A 24 -19.03 4.87 -4.52
C TYR A 24 -19.47 4.32 -3.15
N LEU A 25 -20.64 3.67 -3.07
CA LEU A 25 -21.08 2.98 -1.85
C LEU A 25 -20.37 1.64 -1.75
N THR A 26 -19.30 1.59 -0.96
CA THR A 26 -18.50 0.38 -0.74
C THR A 26 -18.66 -0.10 0.70
N ILE A 27 -18.40 -1.39 0.97
CA ILE A 27 -18.39 -1.90 2.35
C ILE A 27 -17.38 -1.14 3.22
N ASP A 28 -16.28 -0.72 2.60
CA ASP A 28 -15.25 0.10 3.23
C ASP A 28 -15.77 1.48 3.66
N LEU A 29 -16.55 2.15 2.80
CA LEU A 29 -17.17 3.43 3.14
C LEU A 29 -18.13 3.27 4.31
N PHE A 30 -19.01 2.27 4.28
CA PHE A 30 -19.96 2.01 5.37
C PHE A 30 -19.25 1.76 6.70
N LEU A 31 -18.25 0.88 6.71
CA LEU A 31 -17.50 0.57 7.93
C LEU A 31 -16.65 1.75 8.40
N THR A 32 -16.09 2.55 7.49
CA THR A 32 -15.36 3.78 7.82
C THR A 32 -16.27 4.82 8.45
N VAL A 33 -17.46 5.06 7.89
CA VAL A 33 -18.45 5.97 8.48
C VAL A 33 -18.87 5.45 9.86
N LEU A 34 -19.17 4.16 9.98
CA LEU A 34 -19.58 3.55 11.24
C LEU A 34 -18.50 3.69 12.34
N ASN A 35 -17.23 3.44 11.99
CA ASN A 35 -16.08 3.59 12.88
C ASN A 35 -15.78 5.03 13.28
N ARG A 36 -16.03 6.00 12.40
CA ARG A 36 -15.85 7.43 12.73
C ARG A 36 -17.04 8.05 13.46
N THR A 37 -18.19 7.38 13.47
CA THR A 37 -19.43 7.86 14.08
C THR A 37 -19.79 7.00 15.29
N PHE A 38 -20.70 6.04 15.12
CA PHE A 38 -21.33 5.29 16.21
C PHE A 38 -20.38 4.42 17.03
N LEU A 39 -19.28 3.94 16.43
CA LEU A 39 -18.28 3.11 17.12
C LEU A 39 -17.11 3.94 17.66
N HIS A 40 -17.06 5.25 17.43
CA HIS A 40 -15.98 6.09 17.94
C HIS A 40 -16.22 6.43 19.41
N PRO A 41 -15.24 6.23 20.32
CA PRO A 41 -15.43 6.45 21.76
C PRO A 41 -15.87 7.89 22.06
N PHE A 42 -15.29 8.89 21.40
CA PHE A 42 -15.68 10.30 21.57
C PHE A 42 -17.15 10.56 21.26
N ILE A 43 -17.67 10.02 20.15
CA ILE A 43 -19.07 10.20 19.75
C ILE A 43 -19.99 9.40 20.67
N ALA A 44 -19.57 8.21 21.11
CA ALA A 44 -20.33 7.40 22.05
C ALA A 44 -20.56 8.15 23.39
N TRP A 45 -19.58 8.91 23.87
CA TRP A 45 -19.73 9.76 25.08
C TRP A 45 -20.65 10.97 24.88
N MET A 46 -20.90 11.42 23.65
CA MET A 46 -21.88 12.49 23.39
C MET A 46 -23.31 12.07 23.75
N LEU A 47 -23.64 10.77 23.66
CA LEU A 47 -24.98 10.26 23.97
C LEU A 47 -25.35 10.41 25.46
N PRO A 48 -24.58 9.89 26.44
CA PRO A 48 -24.90 10.09 27.85
C PRO A 48 -24.80 11.57 28.26
N LEU A 49 -23.91 12.36 27.66
CA LEU A 49 -23.85 13.81 27.88
C LEU A 49 -25.12 14.52 27.40
N SER A 50 -25.66 14.14 26.25
CA SER A 50 -26.91 14.69 25.71
C SER A 50 -28.12 14.30 26.56
N LEU A 51 -28.20 13.04 27.03
CA LEU A 51 -29.23 12.62 27.97
C LEU A 51 -29.12 13.37 29.30
N ARG A 52 -27.90 13.66 29.75
CA ARG A 52 -27.66 14.42 30.97
C ARG A 52 -28.10 15.88 30.80
N ALA A 53 -27.84 16.49 29.64
CA ALA A 53 -28.31 17.84 29.31
C ALA A 53 -29.85 17.94 29.32
N GLN A 54 -30.55 16.87 28.96
CA GLN A 54 -32.01 16.75 29.08
C GLN A 54 -32.50 16.45 30.51
N ALA A 55 -31.63 16.54 31.51
CA ALA A 55 -31.91 16.21 32.91
C ALA A 55 -32.39 14.76 33.16
N THR A 56 -32.02 13.81 32.28
CA THR A 56 -32.36 12.39 32.47
C THR A 56 -31.67 11.83 33.73
N PRO A 57 -32.40 11.14 34.64
CA PRO A 57 -31.80 10.53 35.83
C PRO A 57 -30.79 9.43 35.51
N TYR A 58 -29.74 9.28 36.33
CA TYR A 58 -28.75 8.20 36.19
C TYR A 58 -29.34 6.79 36.35
N THR A 59 -30.49 6.68 37.01
CA THR A 59 -31.21 5.41 37.20
C THR A 59 -31.93 4.96 35.93
N HIS A 60 -32.18 5.87 34.98
CA HIS A 60 -32.91 5.58 33.74
C HIS A 60 -32.15 4.58 32.85
N THR A 61 -32.87 3.61 32.28
CA THR A 61 -32.27 2.52 31.49
C THR A 61 -31.43 3.05 30.32
N ALA A 62 -31.91 4.07 29.60
CA ALA A 62 -31.16 4.67 28.49
C ALA A 62 -29.81 5.27 28.93
N MET A 63 -29.76 5.89 30.12
CA MET A 63 -28.51 6.43 30.66
C MET A 63 -27.52 5.31 30.98
N LYS A 64 -27.98 4.24 31.63
CA LYS A 64 -27.14 3.07 31.93
C LYS A 64 -26.57 2.41 30.68
N VAL A 65 -27.40 2.19 29.66
CA VAL A 65 -26.99 1.54 28.40
C VAL A 65 -25.98 2.40 27.66
N THR A 66 -26.22 3.70 27.53
CA THR A 66 -25.32 4.60 26.78
C THR A 66 -23.98 4.79 27.49
N ILE A 67 -23.95 4.88 28.82
CA ILE A 67 -22.69 4.88 29.60
C ILE A 67 -21.95 3.54 29.43
N ALA A 68 -22.65 2.41 29.53
CA ALA A 68 -22.03 1.09 29.37
C ALA A 68 -21.42 0.92 27.97
N TRP A 69 -22.14 1.34 26.92
CA TRP A 69 -21.65 1.33 25.55
C TRP A 69 -20.43 2.21 25.34
N ALA A 70 -20.48 3.48 25.78
CA ALA A 70 -19.35 4.40 25.67
C ALA A 70 -18.13 3.92 26.45
N SER A 71 -18.34 3.34 27.64
CA SER A 71 -17.27 2.74 28.44
C SER A 71 -16.65 1.52 27.75
N LEU A 72 -17.47 0.64 27.15
CA LEU A 72 -17.00 -0.52 26.39
C LEU A 72 -16.15 -0.08 25.19
N LEU A 73 -16.64 0.84 24.37
CA LEU A 73 -15.89 1.36 23.22
C LEU A 73 -14.58 2.04 23.64
N THR A 74 -14.61 2.80 24.74
CA THR A 74 -13.41 3.44 25.30
C THR A 74 -12.41 2.39 25.76
N LEU A 75 -12.86 1.34 26.46
CA LEU A 75 -12.03 0.22 26.87
C LEU A 75 -11.40 -0.47 25.66
N LEU A 76 -12.19 -0.81 24.64
CA LEU A 76 -11.68 -1.45 23.42
C LEU A 76 -10.66 -0.56 22.69
N TYR A 77 -10.91 0.75 22.61
CA TYR A 77 -9.98 1.71 22.04
C TYR A 77 -8.64 1.75 22.81
N PHE A 78 -8.68 1.83 24.14
CA PHE A 78 -7.47 1.80 24.97
C PHE A 78 -6.74 0.46 24.89
N LEU A 79 -7.46 -0.66 24.85
CA LEU A 79 -6.87 -1.98 24.63
C LEU A 79 -6.17 -2.06 23.27
N GLY A 80 -6.75 -1.46 22.23
CA GLY A 80 -6.10 -1.32 20.91
C GLY A 80 -4.80 -0.53 20.99
N LEU A 81 -4.80 0.64 21.63
CA LEU A 81 -3.58 1.44 21.83
C LEU A 81 -2.49 0.69 22.61
N ILE A 82 -2.88 -0.05 23.64
CA ILE A 82 -1.96 -0.89 24.42
C ILE A 82 -1.41 -2.02 23.56
N ASN A 83 -2.28 -2.70 22.79
CA ASN A 83 -1.88 -3.76 21.86
C ASN A 83 -0.84 -3.25 20.87
N ASP A 84 -1.11 -2.12 20.21
CA ASP A 84 -0.20 -1.54 19.21
C ASP A 84 1.13 -1.14 19.85
N ARG A 85 1.10 -0.57 21.06
CA ARG A 85 2.32 -0.23 21.81
C ARG A 85 3.14 -1.47 22.18
N ILE A 86 2.50 -2.59 22.53
CA ILE A 86 3.18 -3.86 22.82
C ILE A 86 3.73 -4.49 21.54
N ALA A 87 2.96 -4.48 20.45
CA ALA A 87 3.30 -5.15 19.20
C ALA A 87 4.38 -4.41 18.40
N TYR A 88 4.32 -3.08 18.37
CA TYR A 88 5.09 -2.24 17.46
C TYR A 88 6.04 -1.25 18.18
N GLY A 89 5.89 -1.09 19.50
CA GLY A 89 6.77 -0.24 20.30
C GLY A 89 6.43 1.26 20.22
N MET A 90 7.40 2.09 20.60
CA MET A 90 7.29 3.55 20.52
C MET A 90 7.50 4.03 19.09
N ALA A 91 6.85 5.13 18.70
CA ALA A 91 7.23 5.86 17.51
C ALA A 91 8.68 6.37 17.62
N ARG A 92 9.37 6.50 16.48
CA ARG A 92 10.64 7.23 16.39
C ARG A 92 10.37 8.68 15.96
N GLU A 93 11.31 9.57 16.23
CA GLU A 93 11.28 10.91 15.65
C GLU A 93 11.74 10.86 14.19
N VAL A 94 11.04 11.62 13.33
CA VAL A 94 11.29 11.68 11.89
C VAL A 94 11.25 13.15 11.48
N ASP A 95 12.40 13.68 11.10
CA ASP A 95 12.52 14.99 10.44
C ASP A 95 12.83 14.75 8.96
N PRO A 96 11.88 15.00 8.03
CA PRO A 96 12.06 14.75 6.60
C PRO A 96 13.32 15.39 5.99
N SER A 97 13.83 16.49 6.56
CA SER A 97 15.04 17.18 6.07
C SER A 97 16.34 16.42 6.38
N GLU A 98 16.31 15.53 7.38
CA GLU A 98 17.44 14.71 7.79
C GLU A 98 17.32 13.25 7.32
N GLU A 99 16.19 12.88 6.72
CA GLU A 99 16.00 11.52 6.22
C GLU A 99 16.56 11.36 4.81
N VAL A 100 17.15 10.19 4.55
CA VAL A 100 17.50 9.72 3.21
C VAL A 100 16.54 8.60 2.84
N ILE A 101 15.70 8.85 1.85
CA ILE A 101 14.59 7.99 1.45
C ILE A 101 14.98 7.26 0.17
N VAL A 102 14.96 5.92 0.21
CA VAL A 102 15.16 5.08 -0.96
C VAL A 102 13.86 4.42 -1.34
N VAL A 103 13.39 4.62 -2.57
CA VAL A 103 12.17 4.01 -3.11
C VAL A 103 12.51 3.09 -4.28
N THR A 104 12.13 1.82 -4.18
CA THR A 104 12.28 0.89 -5.31
C THR A 104 11.02 0.87 -6.19
N GLY A 105 11.19 0.79 -7.51
CA GLY A 105 10.07 0.85 -8.46
C GLY A 105 9.40 2.23 -8.50
N GLY A 106 10.19 3.30 -8.36
CA GLY A 106 9.69 4.67 -8.23
C GLY A 106 9.46 5.41 -9.55
N ALA A 107 9.66 4.78 -10.72
CA ALA A 107 9.39 5.44 -12.00
C ALA A 107 7.90 5.34 -12.44
N SER A 108 7.02 4.67 -11.69
CA SER A 108 5.56 4.71 -11.94
C SER A 108 4.73 4.31 -10.73
N GLY A 109 3.41 4.46 -10.85
CA GLY A 109 2.45 3.91 -9.90
C GLY A 109 2.60 4.45 -8.49
N LEU A 110 2.52 3.56 -7.50
CA LEU A 110 2.62 3.91 -6.08
C LEU A 110 3.98 4.50 -5.71
N GLY A 111 5.08 3.92 -6.22
CA GLY A 111 6.44 4.37 -5.93
C GLY A 111 6.69 5.79 -6.44
N ALA A 112 6.25 6.11 -7.66
CA ALA A 112 6.37 7.46 -8.20
C ALA A 112 5.61 8.51 -7.37
N LEU A 113 4.38 8.20 -6.95
CA LEU A 113 3.60 9.11 -6.10
C LEU A 113 4.29 9.38 -4.76
N ILE A 114 4.87 8.34 -4.14
CA ILE A 114 5.61 8.53 -2.89
C ILE A 114 6.86 9.38 -3.13
N ALA A 115 7.58 9.11 -4.23
CA ALA A 115 8.78 9.84 -4.57
C ALA A 115 8.53 11.33 -4.85
N GLU A 116 7.49 11.62 -5.63
CA GLU A 116 7.06 12.99 -5.94
C GLU A 116 6.65 13.76 -4.69
N VAL A 117 5.89 13.15 -3.77
CA VAL A 117 5.46 13.83 -2.54
C VAL A 117 6.65 14.19 -1.65
N TYR A 118 7.65 13.30 -1.52
CA TYR A 118 8.84 13.60 -0.72
C TYR A 118 9.80 14.56 -1.43
N GLY A 119 9.95 14.46 -2.76
CA GLY A 119 10.72 15.42 -3.56
C GLY A 119 10.16 16.84 -3.45
N MET A 120 8.84 17.00 -3.56
CA MET A 120 8.14 18.29 -3.34
C MET A 120 8.31 18.84 -1.91
N ARG A 121 8.58 17.98 -0.93
CA ARG A 121 8.86 18.37 0.47
C ARG A 121 10.33 18.70 0.72
N GLY A 122 11.19 18.56 -0.28
CA GLY A 122 12.63 18.79 -0.18
C GLY A 122 13.38 17.75 0.65
N ALA A 123 12.84 16.53 0.76
CA ALA A 123 13.54 15.42 1.40
C ALA A 123 14.61 14.84 0.47
N ASN A 124 15.68 14.27 1.02
CA ASN A 124 16.70 13.58 0.23
C ASN A 124 16.13 12.26 -0.28
N ILE A 125 15.83 12.16 -1.57
CA ILE A 125 15.17 10.98 -2.13
C ILE A 125 15.89 10.38 -3.33
N ALA A 126 16.17 9.09 -3.22
CA ALA A 126 16.73 8.25 -4.26
C ALA A 126 15.66 7.26 -4.77
N VAL A 127 15.47 7.22 -6.07
CA VAL A 127 14.61 6.22 -6.72
C VAL A 127 15.47 5.18 -7.42
N MET A 128 15.24 3.91 -7.14
CA MET A 128 15.82 2.78 -7.85
C MET A 128 14.77 2.13 -8.76
N ASP A 129 14.95 2.20 -10.08
CA ASP A 129 14.04 1.59 -11.05
C ASP A 129 14.82 1.05 -12.25
N ALA A 130 14.33 -0.03 -12.86
CA ALA A 130 14.93 -0.60 -14.06
C ALA A 130 14.67 0.27 -15.31
N ARG A 131 13.67 1.14 -15.26
CA ARG A 131 13.40 2.11 -16.33
C ARG A 131 14.23 3.36 -16.09
N LYS A 132 14.97 3.74 -17.13
CA LYS A 132 15.64 5.03 -17.19
C LYS A 132 14.60 6.16 -17.23
N VAL A 133 14.80 7.16 -16.38
CA VAL A 133 14.04 8.42 -16.35
C VAL A 133 14.99 9.51 -16.83
N GLU A 134 14.51 10.42 -17.66
CA GLU A 134 15.31 11.53 -18.18
C GLU A 134 15.68 12.50 -17.05
N GLU A 135 16.92 13.00 -17.05
CA GLU A 135 17.49 13.81 -15.97
C GLU A 135 16.72 15.12 -15.73
N ASP A 136 16.17 15.72 -16.80
CA ASP A 136 15.39 16.96 -16.72
C ASP A 136 14.11 16.79 -15.87
N GLU A 137 13.43 15.63 -15.94
CA GLU A 137 12.24 15.35 -15.14
C GLU A 137 12.57 15.11 -13.65
N ALA A 138 13.80 14.69 -13.38
CA ALA A 138 14.30 14.36 -12.04
C ALA A 138 14.64 15.63 -11.25
N GLU A 139 15.36 16.57 -11.86
CA GLU A 139 15.76 17.83 -11.24
C GLU A 139 14.55 18.70 -10.86
N GLU A 140 13.54 18.80 -11.73
CA GLU A 140 12.32 19.57 -11.46
C GLU A 140 11.54 19.05 -10.24
N LYS A 141 11.72 17.77 -9.90
CA LYS A 141 11.00 17.10 -8.81
C LYS A 141 11.81 16.97 -7.53
N GLY A 142 13.09 17.35 -7.54
CA GLY A 142 13.98 17.18 -6.39
C GLY A 142 14.25 15.70 -6.05
N ILE A 143 14.29 14.84 -7.08
CA ILE A 143 14.48 13.38 -6.93
C ILE A 143 15.73 12.96 -7.70
N ILE A 144 16.57 12.09 -7.10
CA ILE A 144 17.69 11.48 -7.83
C ILE A 144 17.28 10.07 -8.29
N TYR A 145 17.31 9.83 -9.60
CA TYR A 145 17.00 8.53 -10.18
C TYR A 145 18.27 7.72 -10.43
N TYR A 146 18.22 6.45 -10.04
CA TYR A 146 19.26 5.46 -10.25
C TYR A 146 18.68 4.31 -11.09
N GLU A 147 19.19 4.14 -12.30
CA GLU A 147 18.87 2.97 -13.13
C GLU A 147 19.43 1.71 -12.44
N CYS A 148 18.53 0.82 -12.03
CA CYS A 148 18.87 -0.37 -11.26
C CYS A 148 17.80 -1.47 -11.41
N ASP A 149 18.16 -2.64 -11.95
CA ASP A 149 17.34 -3.84 -11.75
C ASP A 149 17.55 -4.33 -10.31
N VAL A 150 16.60 -4.04 -9.43
CA VAL A 150 16.64 -4.47 -8.03
C VAL A 150 16.65 -6.00 -7.84
N GLY A 151 16.32 -6.75 -8.90
CA GLY A 151 16.48 -8.20 -8.95
C GLY A 151 17.94 -8.65 -9.08
N ASP A 152 18.85 -7.77 -9.48
CA ASP A 152 20.29 -8.02 -9.56
C ASP A 152 20.99 -7.46 -8.31
N ARG A 153 21.50 -8.38 -7.49
CA ARG A 153 22.19 -8.04 -6.25
C ARG A 153 23.38 -7.09 -6.46
N LYS A 154 24.16 -7.27 -7.52
CA LYS A 154 25.37 -6.45 -7.73
C LYS A 154 25.01 -5.01 -8.03
N GLN A 155 24.00 -4.80 -8.88
CA GLN A 155 23.49 -3.47 -9.18
C GLN A 155 22.94 -2.78 -7.93
N VAL A 156 22.22 -3.51 -7.06
CA VAL A 156 21.72 -2.95 -5.79
C VAL A 156 22.87 -2.53 -4.87
N GLU A 157 23.92 -3.35 -4.76
CA GLU A 157 25.10 -3.02 -3.94
C GLU A 157 25.90 -1.81 -4.51
N GLU A 158 26.07 -1.74 -5.83
CA GLU A 158 26.76 -0.63 -6.50
C GLU A 158 25.98 0.69 -6.39
N VAL A 159 24.68 0.66 -6.68
CA VAL A 159 23.80 1.82 -6.56
C VAL A 159 23.63 2.23 -5.09
N GLY A 160 23.56 1.26 -4.17
CA GLY A 160 23.47 1.55 -2.74
C GLY A 160 24.67 2.36 -2.23
N LYS A 161 25.88 2.03 -2.66
CA LYS A 161 27.08 2.82 -2.35
C LYS A 161 27.02 4.23 -2.91
N ARG A 162 26.58 4.38 -4.15
CA ARG A 162 26.40 5.70 -4.77
C ARG A 162 25.39 6.55 -3.99
N ILE A 163 24.26 5.97 -3.59
CA ILE A 163 23.26 6.67 -2.77
C ILE A 163 23.89 7.14 -1.45
N GLU A 164 24.68 6.29 -0.79
CA GLU A 164 25.39 6.66 0.44
C GLU A 164 26.41 7.79 0.22
N GLU A 165 27.10 7.81 -0.92
CA GLU A 165 28.03 8.87 -1.31
C GLU A 165 27.32 10.20 -1.65
N ASP A 166 26.20 10.12 -2.37
CA ASP A 166 25.48 11.28 -2.90
C ASP A 166 24.55 11.92 -1.87
N LEU A 167 23.87 11.12 -1.05
CA LEU A 167 22.82 11.57 -0.12
C LEU A 167 23.11 11.25 1.36
N GLY A 168 24.05 10.35 1.64
CA GLY A 168 24.30 9.82 2.98
C GLY A 168 23.56 8.52 3.28
N ILE A 169 23.66 8.03 4.51
CA ILE A 169 23.13 6.72 4.92
C ILE A 169 21.60 6.70 4.79
N PRO A 170 21.02 5.77 3.98
CA PRO A 170 19.58 5.60 3.90
C PRO A 170 18.94 5.30 5.25
N THR A 171 17.95 6.10 5.63
CA THR A 171 17.19 5.97 6.87
C THR A 171 15.77 5.49 6.64
N ILE A 172 15.24 5.62 5.42
CA ILE A 172 13.93 5.11 5.04
C ILE A 172 14.07 4.28 3.76
N LEU A 173 13.70 2.99 3.82
CA LEU A 173 13.69 2.10 2.67
C LEU A 173 12.24 1.70 2.35
N ILE A 174 11.77 2.06 1.16
CA ILE A 174 10.45 1.71 0.64
C ILE A 174 10.62 0.65 -0.44
N ASN A 175 10.48 -0.60 -0.02
CA ASN A 175 10.50 -1.74 -0.91
C ASN A 175 9.13 -1.89 -1.60
N ASN A 176 9.04 -1.34 -2.81
CA ASN A 176 7.80 -1.25 -3.59
C ASN A 176 7.89 -1.96 -4.95
N ALA A 177 9.09 -2.12 -5.52
CA ALA A 177 9.26 -2.73 -6.84
C ALA A 177 8.53 -4.09 -6.96
N GLY A 178 7.87 -4.29 -8.11
CA GLY A 178 7.17 -5.53 -8.39
C GLY A 178 6.76 -5.65 -9.85
N ILE A 179 6.48 -6.88 -10.26
CA ILE A 179 5.95 -7.25 -11.58
C ILE A 179 4.86 -8.32 -11.44
N VAL A 180 4.06 -8.47 -12.49
CA VAL A 180 3.00 -9.47 -12.60
C VAL A 180 2.84 -9.86 -14.07
N HIS A 181 2.66 -11.16 -14.35
CA HIS A 181 2.40 -11.65 -15.72
C HIS A 181 0.92 -11.87 -16.02
N GLY A 182 0.14 -12.29 -15.02
CA GLY A 182 -1.30 -12.49 -15.18
C GLY A 182 -1.70 -13.73 -15.99
N LYS A 183 -0.87 -14.77 -16.03
CA LYS A 183 -1.08 -16.00 -16.80
C LYS A 183 -1.50 -17.17 -15.90
N ALA A 184 -2.22 -18.14 -16.47
CA ALA A 184 -2.47 -19.39 -15.77
C ALA A 184 -1.14 -20.13 -15.52
N LEU A 185 -1.11 -20.98 -14.48
CA LEU A 185 0.12 -21.67 -14.08
C LEU A 185 0.78 -22.45 -15.22
N LEU A 186 -0.02 -23.09 -16.09
CA LEU A 186 0.49 -23.89 -17.21
C LEU A 186 0.96 -23.05 -18.39
N ASP A 187 0.62 -21.77 -18.44
CA ASP A 187 1.01 -20.83 -19.51
C ASP A 187 2.22 -19.97 -19.11
N LEU A 188 2.66 -20.06 -17.85
CA LEU A 188 3.85 -19.39 -17.35
C LEU A 188 5.11 -20.16 -17.77
N SER A 189 6.08 -19.45 -18.34
CA SER A 189 7.41 -20.03 -18.54
C SER A 189 8.20 -20.11 -17.22
N PRO A 190 9.16 -21.04 -17.09
CA PRO A 190 10.05 -21.06 -15.93
C PRO A 190 10.76 -19.72 -15.68
N GLU A 191 11.19 -19.05 -16.76
CA GLU A 191 11.89 -17.76 -16.70
C GLU A 191 10.97 -16.64 -16.21
N GLU A 192 9.68 -16.67 -16.57
CA GLU A 192 8.68 -15.73 -16.07
C GLU A 192 8.49 -15.88 -14.56
N ILE A 193 8.37 -17.12 -14.08
CA ILE A 193 8.24 -17.44 -12.65
C ILE A 193 9.49 -16.97 -11.89
N GLU A 194 10.68 -17.32 -12.36
CA GLU A 194 11.94 -16.90 -11.77
C GLU A 194 12.07 -15.37 -11.73
N ARG A 195 11.69 -14.70 -12.82
CA ARG A 195 11.72 -13.23 -12.90
C ARG A 195 10.77 -12.59 -11.89
N THR A 196 9.59 -13.17 -11.67
CA THR A 196 8.63 -12.71 -10.66
C THR A 196 9.24 -12.81 -9.25
N PHE A 197 9.80 -13.95 -8.86
CA PHE A 197 10.44 -14.10 -7.55
C PHE A 197 11.68 -13.21 -7.40
N ARG A 198 12.48 -13.08 -8.46
CA ARG A 198 13.68 -12.25 -8.45
C ARG A 198 13.36 -10.80 -8.12
N VAL A 199 12.34 -10.21 -8.74
CA VAL A 199 11.98 -8.81 -8.51
C VAL A 199 10.98 -8.59 -7.38
N ASN A 200 10.02 -9.48 -7.15
CA ASN A 200 9.03 -9.27 -6.09
C ASN A 200 9.55 -9.69 -4.73
N THR A 201 10.50 -10.64 -4.66
CA THR A 201 10.93 -11.25 -3.40
C THR A 201 12.43 -11.04 -3.15
N LEU A 202 13.30 -11.53 -4.04
CA LEU A 202 14.76 -11.46 -3.81
C LEU A 202 15.28 -10.01 -3.75
N SER A 203 14.67 -9.09 -4.50
CA SER A 203 14.98 -7.66 -4.42
C SER A 203 14.85 -7.09 -2.99
N HIS A 204 13.90 -7.58 -2.20
CA HIS A 204 13.71 -7.13 -0.82
C HIS A 204 14.86 -7.64 0.05
N PHE A 205 15.32 -8.87 -0.16
CA PHE A 205 16.51 -9.38 0.51
C PHE A 205 17.76 -8.57 0.15
N HIS A 206 17.95 -8.26 -1.14
CA HIS A 206 19.11 -7.49 -1.60
C HIS A 206 19.13 -6.10 -0.96
N THR A 207 18.04 -5.35 -1.08
CA THR A 207 17.93 -4.00 -0.52
C THR A 207 18.02 -3.99 1.01
N LEU A 208 17.41 -4.94 1.70
CA LEU A 208 17.57 -5.08 3.15
C LEU A 208 19.02 -5.35 3.51
N GLN A 209 19.70 -6.28 2.84
CA GLN A 209 21.11 -6.59 3.13
C GLN A 209 22.05 -5.41 2.82
N THR A 210 21.70 -4.58 1.83
CA THR A 210 22.47 -3.38 1.46
C THR A 210 22.26 -2.24 2.46
N PHE A 211 21.01 -1.89 2.79
CA PHE A 211 20.71 -0.66 3.53
C PHE A 211 20.52 -0.85 5.05
N LEU A 212 20.10 -2.03 5.50
CA LEU A 212 19.86 -2.28 6.93
C LEU A 212 21.11 -2.11 7.80
N PRO A 213 22.34 -2.52 7.39
CA PRO A 213 23.53 -2.31 8.20
C PRO A 213 23.77 -0.83 8.56
N GLY A 214 23.55 0.09 7.62
CA GLY A 214 23.64 1.53 7.86
C GLY A 214 22.55 2.06 8.80
N MET A 215 21.32 1.56 8.68
CA MET A 215 20.24 1.91 9.60
C MET A 215 20.51 1.42 11.04
N LEU A 216 21.08 0.22 11.18
CA LEU A 216 21.43 -0.35 12.48
C LEU A 216 22.61 0.39 13.13
N SER A 217 23.62 0.78 12.36
CA SER A 217 24.78 1.52 12.88
C SER A 217 24.41 2.94 13.32
N SER A 218 23.49 3.59 12.60
CA SER A 218 22.93 4.90 12.96
C SER A 218 21.80 4.84 14.00
N ASN A 219 21.33 3.63 14.35
CA ASN A 219 20.17 3.40 15.23
C ASN A 219 18.96 4.26 14.80
N ARG A 220 18.72 4.36 13.50
CA ARG A 220 17.65 5.15 12.88
C ARG A 220 17.24 4.46 11.59
N GLY A 221 15.96 4.08 11.48
CA GLY A 221 15.50 3.38 10.28
C GLY A 221 13.99 3.24 10.18
N THR A 222 13.47 3.20 8.96
CA THR A 222 12.10 2.76 8.66
C THR A 222 12.08 1.94 7.39
N ILE A 223 11.54 0.73 7.48
CA ILE A 223 11.48 -0.23 6.39
C ILE A 223 10.01 -0.43 6.04
N VAL A 224 9.63 -0.08 4.82
CA VAL A 224 8.30 -0.31 4.27
C VAL A 224 8.38 -1.48 3.30
N THR A 225 7.57 -2.51 3.55
CA THR A 225 7.41 -3.68 2.67
C THR A 225 6.06 -3.61 1.98
N VAL A 226 6.04 -3.41 0.66
CA VAL A 226 4.80 -3.38 -0.12
C VAL A 226 4.48 -4.75 -0.70
N SER A 227 3.58 -5.45 0.00
CA SER A 227 3.01 -6.72 -0.43
C SER A 227 1.67 -6.51 -1.16
N SER A 228 0.67 -7.36 -0.91
CA SER A 228 -0.68 -7.28 -1.49
C SER A 228 -1.64 -8.15 -0.68
N VAL A 229 -2.95 -7.82 -0.69
CA VAL A 229 -4.00 -8.71 -0.13
C VAL A 229 -3.97 -10.12 -0.74
N LEU A 230 -3.52 -10.24 -1.99
CA LEU A 230 -3.42 -11.51 -2.71
C LEU A 230 -2.36 -12.45 -2.12
N ALA A 231 -1.48 -11.94 -1.26
CA ALA A 231 -0.55 -12.74 -0.47
C ALA A 231 -1.26 -13.66 0.54
N HIS A 232 -2.47 -13.30 0.99
CA HIS A 232 -3.23 -14.09 1.97
C HIS A 232 -4.21 -15.08 1.30
N LEU A 233 -4.75 -14.77 0.13
CA LEU A 233 -5.85 -15.52 -0.48
C LEU A 233 -5.50 -16.33 -1.74
N GLY A 234 -4.52 -15.87 -2.52
CA GLY A 234 -4.34 -16.36 -3.89
C GLY A 234 -5.49 -15.98 -4.83
N ALA A 235 -5.21 -15.96 -6.13
CA ALA A 235 -6.20 -15.81 -7.19
C ALA A 235 -5.77 -16.59 -8.43
N ALA A 236 -6.74 -17.04 -9.22
CA ALA A 236 -6.47 -17.63 -10.53
C ALA A 236 -5.63 -16.67 -11.41
N ASN A 237 -4.78 -17.24 -12.26
CA ASN A 237 -3.88 -16.53 -13.17
C ASN A 237 -2.82 -15.63 -12.49
N LEU A 238 -2.58 -15.81 -11.19
CA LEU A 238 -1.62 -15.03 -10.41
C LEU A 238 -0.74 -15.89 -9.51
N SER A 239 -0.55 -17.18 -9.81
CA SER A 239 0.12 -18.12 -8.92
C SER A 239 1.56 -17.71 -8.56
N ASP A 240 2.33 -17.22 -9.52
CA ASP A 240 3.69 -16.71 -9.32
C ASP A 240 3.69 -15.42 -8.49
N TYR A 241 2.81 -14.47 -8.84
CA TYR A 241 2.66 -13.21 -8.14
C TYR A 241 2.23 -13.41 -6.68
N THR A 242 1.17 -14.20 -6.44
CA THR A 242 0.63 -14.45 -5.10
C THR A 242 1.66 -15.16 -4.22
N ALA A 243 2.39 -16.15 -4.77
CA ALA A 243 3.44 -16.83 -4.03
C ALA A 243 4.60 -15.88 -3.67
N SER A 244 5.02 -15.03 -4.62
CA SER A 244 6.08 -14.04 -4.37
C SER A 244 5.70 -12.99 -3.32
N LYS A 245 4.43 -12.53 -3.30
CA LYS A 245 3.92 -11.57 -2.32
C LYS A 245 3.66 -12.22 -0.95
N ALA A 246 3.27 -13.50 -0.90
CA ALA A 246 3.20 -14.28 0.34
C ALA A 246 4.57 -14.44 0.99
N ALA A 247 5.63 -14.65 0.20
CA ALA A 247 7.00 -14.69 0.72
C ALA A 247 7.40 -13.39 1.44
N LEU A 248 6.89 -12.24 1.00
CA LEU A 248 7.14 -10.96 1.67
C LEU A 248 6.49 -10.85 3.05
N LEU A 249 5.33 -11.49 3.27
CA LEU A 249 4.69 -11.52 4.59
C LEU A 249 5.60 -12.25 5.59
N ALA A 250 6.11 -13.41 5.20
CA ALA A 250 7.03 -14.20 6.02
C ALA A 250 8.36 -13.47 6.26
N LEU A 251 8.94 -12.87 5.21
CA LEU A 251 10.16 -12.06 5.32
C LEU A 251 9.97 -10.91 6.31
N HIS A 252 8.88 -10.15 6.17
CA HIS A 252 8.59 -9.01 7.04
C HIS A 252 8.42 -9.45 8.50
N ALA A 253 7.68 -10.53 8.74
CA ALA A 253 7.47 -11.07 10.07
C ALA A 253 8.79 -11.55 10.72
N SER A 254 9.64 -12.26 9.96
CA SER A 254 10.97 -12.70 10.43
C SER A 254 11.86 -11.51 10.76
N LEU A 255 11.99 -10.55 9.83
CA LEU A 255 12.80 -9.36 10.02
C LEU A 255 12.36 -8.57 11.26
N ARG A 256 11.06 -8.37 11.45
CA ARG A 256 10.53 -7.68 12.63
C ARG A 256 10.90 -8.41 13.92
N ALA A 257 10.82 -9.75 13.94
CA ALA A 257 11.21 -10.55 15.09
C ALA A 257 12.72 -10.47 15.36
N GLU A 258 13.55 -10.48 14.32
CA GLU A 258 15.01 -10.31 14.43
C GLU A 258 15.37 -8.93 14.99
N LEU A 259 14.78 -7.85 14.46
CA LEU A 259 14.98 -6.49 14.94
C LEU A 259 14.53 -6.29 16.39
N ALA A 260 13.41 -6.90 16.78
CA ALA A 260 12.91 -6.83 18.17
C ALA A 260 13.85 -7.51 19.18
N ARG A 261 14.62 -8.53 18.75
CA ARG A 261 15.61 -9.22 19.59
C ARG A 261 16.97 -8.53 19.60
N SER A 262 17.29 -7.76 18.56
CA SER A 262 18.54 -7.01 18.47
C SER A 262 18.52 -5.76 19.34
N SER A 263 19.61 -5.49 20.06
CA SER A 263 19.78 -4.24 20.82
C SER A 263 19.82 -3.01 19.90
N GLN A 264 20.40 -3.16 18.72
CA GLN A 264 20.51 -2.12 17.68
C GLN A 264 19.24 -1.98 16.84
N GLY A 265 18.35 -2.98 16.85
CA GLY A 265 17.11 -2.97 16.07
C GLY A 265 15.96 -2.19 16.70
N ARG A 266 16.08 -1.77 17.98
CA ARG A 266 14.98 -1.17 18.75
C ARG A 266 14.46 0.14 18.18
N ASN A 267 15.29 0.89 17.45
CA ASN A 267 14.87 2.15 16.83
C ASN A 267 14.60 2.03 15.32
N ILE A 268 14.57 0.82 14.79
CA ILE A 268 14.16 0.54 13.41
C ILE A 268 12.66 0.30 13.40
N ARG A 269 11.94 0.99 12.52
CA ARG A 269 10.51 0.82 12.33
C ARG A 269 10.22 -0.04 11.12
N THR A 270 9.16 -0.81 11.17
CA THR A 270 8.75 -1.72 10.10
C THR A 270 7.28 -1.49 9.78
N LEU A 271 6.99 -1.23 8.52
CA LEU A 271 5.64 -1.05 7.99
C LEU A 271 5.37 -2.12 6.92
N LEU A 272 4.34 -2.93 7.12
CA LEU A 272 3.86 -3.86 6.10
C LEU A 272 2.65 -3.25 5.41
N CYS A 273 2.70 -3.10 4.09
CA CYS A 273 1.56 -2.63 3.31
C CYS A 273 0.95 -3.78 2.51
N THR A 274 -0.32 -4.10 2.73
CA THR A 274 -1.11 -5.11 2.03
C THR A 274 -2.30 -4.46 1.33
N PRO A 275 -2.05 -3.72 0.23
CA PRO A 275 -3.13 -3.07 -0.51
C PRO A 275 -4.01 -4.09 -1.23
N GLY A 276 -5.28 -3.72 -1.41
CA GLY A 276 -6.19 -4.35 -2.36
C GLY A 276 -5.79 -4.07 -3.81
N GLN A 277 -6.72 -4.24 -4.74
CA GLN A 277 -6.45 -3.93 -6.15
C GLN A 277 -6.21 -2.43 -6.34
N LEU A 278 -5.04 -2.06 -6.84
CA LEU A 278 -4.67 -0.68 -7.14
C LEU A 278 -4.99 -0.32 -8.59
N SER A 279 -5.43 0.91 -8.84
CA SER A 279 -5.54 1.47 -10.20
C SER A 279 -4.17 1.96 -10.69
N THR A 280 -3.23 1.03 -10.93
CA THR A 280 -1.90 1.32 -11.50
C THR A 280 -1.79 0.78 -12.93
N PRO A 281 -0.81 1.26 -13.73
CA PRO A 281 -0.53 0.69 -15.05
C PRO A 281 -0.31 -0.83 -15.02
N MET A 282 0.27 -1.36 -13.92
CA MET A 282 0.49 -2.80 -13.70
C MET A 282 -0.79 -3.64 -13.78
N PHE A 283 -1.95 -3.09 -13.40
CA PHE A 283 -3.24 -3.77 -13.43
C PHE A 283 -4.22 -3.13 -14.41
N ALA A 284 -3.72 -2.36 -15.39
CA ALA A 284 -4.53 -1.77 -16.44
C ALA A 284 -5.19 -2.89 -17.27
N GLY A 285 -6.52 -2.98 -17.21
CA GLY A 285 -7.32 -3.99 -17.93
C GLY A 285 -8.00 -5.02 -17.03
N VAL A 286 -7.61 -5.15 -15.76
CA VAL A 286 -8.26 -6.09 -14.83
C VAL A 286 -9.63 -5.54 -14.39
N LYS A 287 -10.71 -6.23 -14.74
CA LYS A 287 -12.06 -5.86 -14.30
C LYS A 287 -12.22 -6.19 -12.83
N THR A 288 -12.66 -5.22 -12.04
CA THR A 288 -13.00 -5.48 -10.64
C THR A 288 -14.21 -6.38 -10.54
N PRO A 289 -14.10 -7.50 -9.83
CA PRO A 289 -15.17 -8.48 -9.80
C PRO A 289 -16.36 -8.02 -8.93
N SER A 290 -16.14 -7.11 -7.96
CA SER A 290 -17.20 -6.40 -7.26
C SER A 290 -16.73 -5.04 -6.72
N SER A 291 -17.35 -3.94 -7.16
CA SER A 291 -17.05 -2.60 -6.62
C SER A 291 -17.45 -2.45 -5.16
N PHE A 292 -18.38 -3.28 -4.66
CA PHE A 292 -18.86 -3.20 -3.28
C PHE A 292 -17.94 -3.94 -2.29
N PHE A 293 -17.54 -5.18 -2.60
CA PHE A 293 -16.74 -6.04 -1.71
C PHE A 293 -15.24 -5.86 -1.90
N ALA A 294 -14.80 -5.56 -3.12
CA ALA A 294 -13.39 -5.39 -3.47
C ALA A 294 -13.20 -4.11 -4.30
N PRO A 295 -13.44 -2.92 -3.69
CA PRO A 295 -13.27 -1.66 -4.41
C PRO A 295 -11.81 -1.45 -4.81
N VAL A 296 -11.62 -0.87 -6.00
CA VAL A 296 -10.29 -0.40 -6.43
C VAL A 296 -9.85 0.71 -5.48
N VAL A 297 -8.62 0.59 -4.99
CA VAL A 297 -7.98 1.62 -4.18
C VAL A 297 -7.17 2.53 -5.10
N ALA A 298 -7.34 3.85 -4.93
CA ALA A 298 -6.50 4.80 -5.60
C ALA A 298 -5.08 4.73 -5.01
N PRO A 299 -4.01 4.62 -5.83
CA PRO A 299 -2.63 4.59 -5.34
C PRO A 299 -2.28 5.76 -4.43
N VAL A 300 -2.90 6.92 -4.64
CA VAL A 300 -2.76 8.12 -3.82
C VAL A 300 -3.16 7.88 -2.36
N ASP A 301 -4.21 7.09 -2.10
CA ASP A 301 -4.67 6.84 -0.73
C ASP A 301 -3.72 5.91 0.02
N VAL A 302 -3.13 4.93 -0.68
CA VAL A 302 -2.08 4.07 -0.11
C VAL A 302 -0.79 4.87 0.12
N ALA A 303 -0.38 5.71 -0.83
CA ALA A 303 0.78 6.59 -0.68
C ALA A 303 0.62 7.50 0.53
N LYS A 304 -0.55 8.12 0.70
CA LYS A 304 -0.87 8.98 1.85
C LYS A 304 -0.72 8.24 3.18
N GLU A 305 -1.23 7.01 3.29
CA GLU A 305 -1.14 6.28 4.56
C GLU A 305 0.30 5.80 4.84
N ILE A 306 1.05 5.36 3.81
CA ILE A 306 2.47 5.04 3.95
C ILE A 306 3.24 6.26 4.45
N ILE A 307 3.11 7.39 3.76
CA ILE A 307 3.81 8.64 4.12
C ILE A 307 3.43 9.08 5.53
N LYS A 308 2.13 9.06 5.87
CA LYS A 308 1.65 9.43 7.21
C LYS A 308 2.25 8.56 8.32
N MET A 309 2.33 7.24 8.13
CA MET A 309 2.92 6.36 9.15
C MET A 309 4.44 6.50 9.24
N VAL A 310 5.10 6.69 8.08
CA VAL A 310 6.54 6.98 8.02
C VAL A 310 6.87 8.29 8.71
N ASP A 311 6.17 9.39 8.41
CA ASP A 311 6.34 10.72 9.02
C ASP A 311 6.10 10.70 10.54
N ARG A 312 5.22 9.80 11.02
CA ARG A 312 4.98 9.61 12.45
C ARG A 312 6.00 8.69 13.12
N GLY A 313 6.89 8.08 12.35
CA GLY A 313 7.87 7.11 12.83
C GLY A 313 7.22 5.88 13.48
N GLU A 314 6.03 5.49 13.03
CA GLU A 314 5.28 4.35 13.57
C GLU A 314 5.71 3.04 12.88
N SER A 315 5.65 1.94 13.62
CA SER A 315 5.63 0.58 13.05
C SER A 315 4.18 0.10 12.99
N GLY A 316 3.86 -0.82 12.08
CA GLY A 316 2.48 -1.29 11.92
C GLY A 316 2.17 -1.90 10.57
N GLU A 317 0.88 -2.07 10.30
CA GLU A 317 0.36 -2.70 9.09
C GLU A 317 -0.68 -1.79 8.41
N ILE A 318 -0.47 -1.56 7.12
CA ILE A 318 -1.34 -0.77 6.25
C ILE A 318 -2.11 -1.74 5.36
N ALA A 319 -3.37 -1.96 5.71
CA ALA A 319 -4.29 -2.81 4.98
C ALA A 319 -5.48 -1.94 4.52
N ILE A 320 -5.50 -1.63 3.22
CA ILE A 320 -6.50 -0.77 2.56
C ILE A 320 -7.03 -1.48 1.31
N PRO A 321 -8.37 -1.58 1.10
CA PRO A 321 -9.42 -1.08 1.98
C PRO A 321 -9.63 -1.98 3.20
N LEU A 322 -10.49 -1.58 4.13
CA LEU A 322 -10.71 -2.25 5.42
C LEU A 322 -10.98 -3.75 5.32
N TYR A 323 -11.56 -4.24 4.23
CA TYR A 323 -11.78 -5.69 4.04
C TYR A 323 -10.45 -6.46 4.02
N THR A 324 -9.34 -5.86 3.57
CA THR A 324 -8.03 -6.52 3.52
C THR A 324 -7.50 -6.81 4.93
N ARG A 325 -7.94 -6.07 5.95
CA ARG A 325 -7.63 -6.36 7.37
C ARG A 325 -8.27 -7.64 7.88
N TRP A 326 -9.44 -7.99 7.34
CA TRP A 326 -10.22 -9.13 7.80
C TRP A 326 -10.09 -10.33 6.88
N ILE A 327 -9.32 -10.20 5.80
CA ILE A 327 -9.28 -11.21 4.74
C ILE A 327 -8.74 -12.55 5.22
N GLU A 328 -7.85 -12.53 6.21
CA GLU A 328 -7.27 -13.73 6.82
C GLU A 328 -8.32 -14.61 7.51
N TRP A 329 -9.42 -14.02 7.98
CA TRP A 329 -10.53 -14.78 8.55
C TRP A 329 -11.19 -15.70 7.55
N LEU A 330 -11.08 -15.43 6.24
CA LEU A 330 -11.55 -16.36 5.22
C LEU A 330 -10.84 -17.71 5.35
N GLY A 331 -9.54 -17.71 5.66
CA GLY A 331 -8.75 -18.94 5.86
C GLY A 331 -9.18 -19.78 7.06
N VAL A 332 -9.88 -19.18 8.03
CA VAL A 332 -10.40 -19.87 9.23
C VAL A 332 -11.76 -20.54 8.96
N LEU A 333 -12.50 -20.09 7.93
CA LEU A 333 -13.83 -20.63 7.63
C LEU A 333 -13.76 -22.03 7.01
N PRO A 334 -14.84 -22.85 7.10
CA PRO A 334 -14.91 -24.12 6.39
C PRO A 334 -14.73 -23.95 4.87
N VAL A 335 -14.02 -24.88 4.24
CA VAL A 335 -13.65 -24.80 2.80
C VAL A 335 -14.86 -24.56 1.89
N GLY A 336 -16.01 -25.19 2.14
CA GLY A 336 -17.22 -24.95 1.36
C GLY A 336 -17.71 -23.50 1.41
N VAL A 337 -17.62 -22.86 2.58
CA VAL A 337 -17.96 -21.43 2.75
C VAL A 337 -16.94 -20.56 2.02
N GLN A 338 -15.65 -20.90 2.09
CA GLN A 338 -14.61 -20.20 1.34
C GLN A 338 -14.91 -20.22 -0.17
N THR A 339 -15.21 -21.40 -0.72
CA THR A 339 -15.52 -21.55 -2.16
C THR A 339 -16.71 -20.69 -2.58
N ILE A 340 -17.78 -20.66 -1.78
CA ILE A 340 -18.97 -19.83 -2.05
C ILE A 340 -18.60 -18.34 -2.02
N LEU A 341 -17.87 -17.89 -1.00
CA LEU A 341 -17.47 -16.48 -0.87
C LEU A 341 -16.52 -16.06 -2.00
N ARG A 342 -15.60 -16.93 -2.41
CA ARG A 342 -14.71 -16.69 -3.56
C ARG A 342 -15.50 -16.55 -4.85
N ALA A 343 -16.41 -17.50 -5.13
CA ALA A 343 -17.28 -17.45 -6.30
C ALA A 343 -18.13 -16.18 -6.34
N TRP A 344 -18.71 -15.79 -5.20
CA TRP A 344 -19.51 -14.58 -5.08
C TRP A 344 -18.69 -13.29 -5.23
N SER A 345 -17.45 -13.28 -4.74
CA SER A 345 -16.54 -12.14 -4.89
C SER A 345 -16.02 -11.96 -6.31
N GLY A 346 -16.04 -13.02 -7.13
CA GLY A 346 -15.51 -13.09 -8.50
C GLY A 346 -13.98 -12.98 -8.61
N ILE A 347 -13.25 -13.13 -7.50
CA ILE A 347 -11.77 -12.99 -7.44
C ILE A 347 -11.04 -13.90 -8.45
N ASP A 348 -11.57 -15.08 -8.72
CA ASP A 348 -10.95 -16.08 -9.60
C ASP A 348 -11.25 -15.87 -11.09
N VAL A 349 -12.09 -14.89 -11.45
CA VAL A 349 -12.45 -14.60 -12.86
C VAL A 349 -11.85 -13.27 -13.34
N ALA A 350 -11.54 -12.36 -12.41
CA ALA A 350 -11.10 -10.99 -12.69
C ALA A 350 -9.92 -10.87 -13.67
N MET A 351 -8.96 -11.80 -13.56
CA MET A 351 -7.75 -11.80 -14.40
C MET A 351 -7.97 -12.41 -15.79
N ALA A 352 -8.79 -13.45 -15.91
CA ALA A 352 -9.10 -14.09 -17.19
C ALA A 352 -9.80 -13.10 -18.16
N ASP A 353 -10.72 -12.30 -17.63
CA ASP A 353 -11.41 -11.25 -18.41
C ASP A 353 -10.49 -10.09 -18.81
N GLY A 354 -9.48 -9.77 -17.99
CA GLY A 354 -8.51 -8.72 -18.27
C GLY A 354 -7.51 -9.11 -19.36
N VAL A 355 -7.06 -10.38 -19.36
CA VAL A 355 -6.20 -10.92 -20.43
C VAL A 355 -6.95 -10.96 -21.76
N MET A 356 -8.21 -11.42 -21.77
CA MET A 356 -9.04 -11.39 -22.99
C MET A 356 -9.35 -9.96 -23.47
N GLY A 357 -9.54 -9.01 -22.55
CA GLY A 357 -9.72 -7.60 -22.89
C GLY A 357 -8.48 -6.99 -23.57
N ASN A 358 -7.28 -7.33 -23.09
CA ASN A 358 -6.02 -6.88 -23.70
C ASN A 358 -5.74 -7.55 -25.05
N ILE A 359 -6.02 -8.86 -25.20
CA ILE A 359 -5.89 -9.58 -26.48
C ILE A 359 -6.80 -8.96 -27.55
N LEU A 360 -8.06 -8.67 -27.21
CA LEU A 360 -9.02 -8.04 -28.13
C LEU A 360 -8.66 -6.58 -28.44
N ALA A 361 -8.03 -5.86 -27.50
CA ALA A 361 -7.53 -4.51 -27.74
C ALA A 361 -6.32 -4.51 -28.70
N THR A 362 -5.40 -5.46 -28.54
CA THR A 362 -4.25 -5.63 -29.46
C THR A 362 -4.69 -6.07 -30.87
N GLU A 363 -5.67 -6.96 -30.99
CA GLU A 363 -6.24 -7.34 -32.30
C GLU A 363 -7.05 -6.19 -32.95
N GLY A 364 -7.66 -5.33 -32.13
CA GLY A 364 -8.38 -4.14 -32.58
C GLY A 364 -7.47 -3.04 -33.14
N ASP A 365 -6.27 -2.88 -32.59
CA ASP A 365 -5.25 -1.94 -33.08
C ASP A 365 -4.55 -2.45 -34.36
N GLU A 366 -4.36 -3.77 -34.51
CA GLU A 366 -3.87 -4.35 -35.78
C GLU A 366 -4.87 -4.20 -36.93
N LYS A 367 -6.19 -4.29 -36.66
CA LYS A 367 -7.23 -4.09 -37.67
C LYS A 367 -7.46 -2.62 -38.07
N ARG A 368 -6.86 -1.66 -37.36
CA ARG A 368 -6.90 -0.22 -37.71
C ARG A 368 -5.64 0.26 -38.45
N ARG A 369 -4.70 -0.64 -38.73
CA ARG A 369 -3.46 -0.36 -39.47
C ARG A 369 -3.47 -0.79 -40.95
N TRP A 370 -4.65 -1.06 -41.52
CA TRP A 370 -4.83 -1.26 -42.96
C TRP A 370 -5.90 -0.35 -43.53
#